data_AF-A0A2U3LAH3-F1
#
_entry.id   AF-A0A2U3LAH3-F1
#
_cell.length_a   1.000
_cell.length_b   1.000
_cell.length_c   1.000
_cell.angle_alpha   90.00
_cell.angle_beta   90.00
_cell.angle_gamma   90.00
#
_symmetry.space_group_name_H-M   'P 1'
#
loop_
_entity.id
_entity.type
_entity.pdbx_description
1 polymer ?
#
loop_
_entity_poly.entity_id
_entity_poly.type
_entity_poly.pdbx_seq_one_letter_code
_entity_poly.pdbx_strand_id
1 'polypeptide(L)' 'MANTKSLSKEDRKKARRTARKKRKAEKPLKPRDYPRGSKKPKVKKMARGQAKR' A
#
# COMPACT_ATOMS: atom_id res chain seq x y z
N MET A 1 -16.11 2.77 5.18
CA MET A 1 -16.17 4.10 5.82
C MET A 1 -17.38 4.79 5.25
N ALA A 2 -18.21 5.40 6.10
CA ALA A 2 -19.30 6.26 5.67
C ALA A 2 -18.86 7.20 4.54
N ASN A 3 -19.73 7.41 3.56
CA ASN A 3 -19.46 8.05 2.28
C ASN A 3 -18.78 9.43 2.44
N THR A 4 -17.44 9.46 2.42
CA THR A 4 -16.66 10.72 2.54
C THR A 4 -16.75 11.60 1.29
N LYS A 5 -17.66 11.30 0.34
CA LYS A 5 -17.81 11.99 -0.94
C LYS A 5 -18.40 13.40 -0.75
N SER A 6 -19.24 13.59 0.26
CA SER A 6 -19.82 14.90 0.63
C SER A 6 -18.89 15.80 1.44
N LEU A 7 -17.77 15.26 1.96
CA LEU A 7 -16.81 16.03 2.75
C LEU A 7 -15.83 16.81 1.86
N SER A 8 -15.44 18.00 2.35
CA SER A 8 -14.34 18.79 1.81
C SER A 8 -13.03 17.97 1.76
N LYS A 9 -12.10 18.35 0.88
CA LYS A 9 -10.84 17.62 0.68
C LYS A 9 -10.03 17.47 1.97
N GLU A 10 -10.01 18.51 2.81
CA GLU A 10 -9.24 18.50 4.04
C GLU A 10 -9.88 17.65 5.13
N ASP A 11 -11.21 17.69 5.26
CA ASP A 11 -11.91 16.87 6.24
C ASP A 11 -11.89 15.39 5.86
N ARG A 12 -11.98 15.09 4.56
CA ARG A 12 -11.77 13.73 4.02
C ARG A 12 -10.37 13.20 4.35
N LYS A 13 -9.33 14.03 4.21
CA LYS A 13 -7.95 13.65 4.57
C LYS A 13 -7.82 13.40 6.08
N LYS A 14 -8.35 14.30 6.92
CA LYS A 14 -8.33 14.15 8.38
C LYS A 14 -9.04 12.85 8.81
N ALA A 15 -10.26 12.60 8.34
CA ALA A 15 -11.03 11.39 8.61
C ALA A 15 -10.31 10.10 8.17
N ARG A 16 -9.69 10.11 6.98
CA ARG A 16 -8.91 8.94 6.51
C ARG A 16 -7.65 8.71 7.35
N ARG A 17 -6.98 9.77 7.80
CA ARG A 17 -5.80 9.67 8.68
C ARG A 17 -6.18 9.13 10.05
N THR A 18 -7.25 9.63 10.66
CA THR A 18 -7.73 9.14 11.97
C THR A 18 -8.15 7.67 11.88
N ALA A 19 -8.89 7.28 10.84
CA ALA A 19 -9.25 5.87 10.61
C ALA A 19 -8.02 4.97 10.43
N ARG A 20 -7.00 5.42 9.69
CA ARG A 20 -5.74 4.67 9.54
C ARG A 20 -4.99 4.52 10.87
N LYS A 21 -4.98 5.56 11.71
CA LYS A 21 -4.37 5.51 13.06
C LYS A 21 -5.12 4.54 13.97
N LYS A 22 -6.45 4.64 14.03
CA LYS A 22 -7.33 3.73 14.77
C LYS A 22 -7.10 2.27 14.36
N ARG A 23 -7.10 1.98 13.05
CA ARG A 23 -6.82 0.63 12.53
C ARG A 23 -5.44 0.10 12.94
N LYS A 24 -4.40 0.95 12.97
CA LYS A 24 -3.07 0.52 13.41
C LYS A 24 -3.03 0.14 14.89
N ALA A 25 -3.80 0.83 15.72
CA ALA A 25 -3.89 0.56 17.16
C ALA A 25 -4.76 -0.67 17.45
N GLU A 26 -5.93 -0.76 16.84
CA GLU A 26 -6.89 -1.85 17.06
C GLU A 26 -6.49 -3.17 16.39
N LYS A 27 -5.89 -3.09 15.19
CA LYS A 27 -5.55 -4.26 14.36
C LYS A 27 -4.16 -4.06 13.75
N PRO A 28 -3.09 -4.17 14.56
CA PRO A 28 -1.72 -4.06 14.08
C PRO A 28 -1.43 -5.14 13.03
N LEU A 29 -0.74 -4.76 11.96
CA LEU A 29 -0.32 -5.74 10.95
C LEU A 29 0.82 -6.60 11.51
N LYS A 30 0.78 -7.91 11.23
CA LYS A 30 1.86 -8.83 11.57
C LYS A 30 3.19 -8.31 10.99
N PRO A 31 4.32 -8.44 11.70
CA PRO A 31 5.64 -8.23 11.12
C PRO A 31 5.84 -9.11 9.87
N ARG A 32 6.71 -8.67 8.97
CA ARG A 32 6.97 -9.39 7.72
C ARG A 32 7.79 -10.63 8.03
N ASP A 33 7.37 -11.78 7.51
CA ASP A 33 8.14 -13.03 7.62
C ASP A 33 9.37 -13.08 6.69
N TYR A 34 9.63 -12.01 5.93
CA TYR A 34 10.70 -11.95 4.96
C TYR A 34 11.28 -10.53 4.83
N PRO A 35 12.59 -10.41 4.55
CA PRO A 35 13.24 -9.12 4.34
C PRO A 35 12.55 -8.29 3.26
N ARG A 36 12.60 -6.96 3.39
CA ARG A 36 12.10 -6.07 2.33
C ARG A 36 12.87 -6.36 1.04
N GLY A 37 12.16 -6.59 -0.05
CA GLY A 37 12.75 -6.83 -1.36
C GLY A 37 13.14 -8.29 -1.66
N SER A 38 13.15 -9.20 -0.67
CA SER A 38 13.57 -10.60 -0.92
C SER A 38 12.59 -11.39 -1.79
N LYS A 39 11.29 -11.12 -1.68
CA LYS A 39 10.24 -11.73 -2.53
C LYS A 39 9.95 -10.93 -3.82
N LYS A 40 10.78 -9.95 -4.19
CA LYS A 40 10.61 -9.31 -5.50
C LYS A 40 10.92 -10.36 -6.58
N PRO A 41 10.05 -10.54 -7.59
CA PRO A 41 10.36 -11.45 -8.68
C PRO A 41 11.66 -10.99 -9.33
N LYS A 42 12.66 -11.89 -9.41
CA LYS A 42 13.83 -11.63 -10.26
C LYS A 42 13.29 -11.49 -11.67
N VAL A 43 13.33 -10.28 -12.21
CA VAL A 43 12.97 -10.08 -13.62
C VAL A 43 13.93 -10.97 -14.42
N LYS A 44 13.38 -11.83 -15.30
CA LYS A 44 14.19 -12.63 -16.22
C LYS A 44 15.12 -11.66 -16.94
N LYS A 45 16.44 -11.83 -16.77
CA LYS A 45 17.42 -11.10 -17.58
C LYS A 45 17.14 -11.51 -19.02
N MET A 46 16.50 -10.63 -19.78
CA MET A 46 16.37 -10.83 -21.22
C MET A 46 17.75 -10.61 -21.83
N ALA A 47 18.10 -11.39 -22.84
CA ALA A 47 19.25 -11.07 -23.67
C ALA A 47 19.06 -9.65 -24.24
N ARG A 48 20.15 -8.86 -24.30
CA ARG A 48 20.12 -7.53 -24.94
C ARG A 48 19.50 -7.68 -26.33
N GLY A 49 18.41 -6.96 -26.60
CA GLY A 49 17.71 -6.97 -27.89
C GLY A 49 16.39 -7.76 -27.94
N GLN A 50 16.01 -8.52 -26.91
CA GLN A 50 14.66 -9.09 -26.86
C GLN A 50 13.63 -8.02 -26.48
N ALA A 51 12.83 -7.59 -27.45
CA ALA A 51 11.62 -6.81 -27.21
C ALA A 51 10.52 -7.74 -26.68
N LYS A 52 9.87 -7.37 -25.57
CA LYS A 52 8.60 -8.00 -25.17
C LYS A 52 7.50 -7.36 -26.03
N ARG A 53 7.23 -7.94 -27.19
CA ARG A 53 5.92 -7.79 -27.83
C ARG A 53 4.95 -8.74 -27.16
#